data_AF-A0A679IEL3-F1
#
_entry.id   AF-A0A679IEL3-F1
#
_cell.length_a   1.000
_cell.length_b   1.000
_cell.length_c   1.000
_cell.angle_alpha   90.00
_cell.angle_beta   90.00
_cell.angle_gamma   90.00
#
_symmetry.space_group_name_H-M   'P 1'
#
loop_
_entity.id
_entity.type
_entity.pdbx_description
1 polymer ?
#
loop_
_entity_poly.entity_id
_entity_poly.type
_entity_poly.pdbx_seq_one_letter_code
_entity_poly.pdbx_strand_id
1 'polypeptide(L)'
;MRLDKLIEKKLHTSRKKMKRLFLSGQVTIDGVKEFRQNRNVDSQIHKIMVNNQVLFTNEVYYLLDKPVGVVTANSDLNHQTVFDCLTPTDKLDDLSAVGRLDRDTSGLLLLTNNGQLVYDLLHPVKK
;
A
#
# COMPACT_ATOMS: atom_id res chain seq x y z
N MET A 1 -2.64 -2.69 3.11
CA MET A 1 -2.04 -3.99 3.52
C MET A 1 -3.11 -4.89 4.13
N ARG A 2 -2.98 -6.22 4.05
CA ARG A 2 -3.90 -7.13 4.78
C ARG A 2 -3.66 -7.09 6.28
N LEU A 3 -4.72 -7.10 7.07
CA LEU A 3 -4.69 -6.98 8.53
C LEU A 3 -3.91 -8.11 9.21
N ASP A 4 -4.09 -9.36 8.77
CA ASP A 4 -3.30 -10.50 9.26
C ASP A 4 -1.80 -10.31 9.05
N LYS A 5 -1.40 -9.85 7.85
CA LYS A 5 -0.01 -9.52 7.53
C LYS A 5 0.52 -8.35 8.35
N LEU A 6 -0.32 -7.34 8.62
CA LEU A 6 0.07 -6.21 9.46
C LEU A 6 0.41 -6.68 10.87
N ILE A 7 -0.49 -7.47 11.47
CA ILE A 7 -0.32 -7.99 12.83
C ILE A 7 0.89 -8.94 12.89
N GLU A 8 1.07 -9.79 11.88
CA GLU A 8 2.23 -10.70 11.77
C GLU A 8 3.54 -9.90 11.76
N LYS A 9 3.63 -8.86 10.90
CA LYS A 9 4.84 -8.05 10.72
C LYS A 9 5.14 -7.16 11.93
N LYS A 10 4.13 -6.55 12.56
CA LYS A 10 4.32 -5.58 13.65
C LYS A 10 4.40 -6.21 15.03
N LEU A 11 3.71 -7.33 15.25
CA LEU A 11 3.62 -7.97 16.57
C LEU A 11 4.26 -9.36 16.62
N HIS A 12 5.00 -9.77 15.58
CA HIS A 12 5.71 -11.05 15.45
C HIS A 12 4.86 -12.25 15.94
N THR A 13 3.61 -12.25 15.51
CA THR A 13 2.56 -13.09 16.11
C THR A 13 2.38 -14.41 15.35
N SER A 14 2.34 -15.53 16.07
CA SER A 14 2.08 -16.85 15.48
C SER A 14 0.62 -17.00 15.01
N ARG A 15 0.36 -17.91 14.07
CA ARG A 15 -1.01 -18.20 13.58
C ARG A 15 -2.01 -18.53 14.70
N LYS A 16 -1.57 -19.26 15.74
CA LYS A 16 -2.42 -19.62 16.89
C LYS A 16 -2.79 -18.38 17.72
N LYS A 17 -1.80 -17.52 18.00
CA LYS A 17 -2.02 -16.27 18.74
C LYS A 17 -2.87 -15.30 17.91
N MET A 18 -2.65 -15.22 16.60
CA MET A 18 -3.48 -14.46 15.67
C MET A 18 -4.96 -14.85 15.81
N LYS A 19 -5.30 -16.13 15.64
CA LYS A 19 -6.68 -16.61 15.80
C LYS A 19 -7.29 -16.21 17.14
N ARG A 20 -6.51 -16.32 18.23
CA ARG A 20 -6.96 -15.92 19.56
C ARG A 20 -7.28 -14.41 19.65
N LEU A 21 -6.43 -13.54 19.09
CA LEU A 21 -6.66 -12.08 19.10
C LEU A 21 -7.99 -11.69 18.44
N PHE A 22 -8.29 -12.31 17.30
CA PHE A 22 -9.54 -12.08 16.58
C PHE A 22 -10.75 -12.66 17.35
N LEU A 23 -10.66 -13.90 17.84
CA LEU A 23 -11.76 -14.54 18.58
C LEU A 23 -12.07 -13.84 19.91
N SER A 24 -11.06 -13.29 20.59
CA SER A 24 -11.26 -12.54 21.83
C SER A 24 -11.73 -11.10 21.61
N GLY A 25 -11.90 -10.66 20.35
CA GLY A 25 -12.31 -9.30 20.02
C GLY A 25 -11.29 -8.23 20.41
N GLN A 26 -10.01 -8.59 20.45
CA GLN A 26 -8.90 -7.66 20.76
C GLN A 26 -8.39 -6.89 19.54
N VAL A 27 -8.93 -7.18 18.35
CA VAL A 27 -8.64 -6.46 17.11
C VAL A 27 -9.83 -5.56 16.80
N THR A 28 -9.58 -4.26 16.69
CA THR A 28 -10.60 -3.26 16.36
C THR A 28 -10.11 -2.34 15.25
N ILE A 29 -11.04 -1.91 14.39
CA ILE A 29 -10.83 -0.92 13.35
C ILE A 29 -11.88 0.16 13.59
N ASP A 30 -11.43 1.40 13.80
CA ASP A 30 -12.30 2.55 14.08
C ASP A 30 -13.22 2.30 15.29
N GLY A 31 -12.70 1.58 16.29
CA GLY A 31 -13.43 1.22 17.51
C GLY A 31 -14.37 0.02 17.38
N VAL A 32 -14.57 -0.51 16.16
CA VAL A 32 -15.43 -1.68 15.92
C VAL A 32 -14.60 -2.96 15.91
N LYS A 33 -15.05 -4.01 16.61
CA LYS A 33 -14.39 -5.33 16.59
C LYS A 33 -14.36 -5.89 15.17
N GLU A 34 -13.18 -6.24 14.70
CA GLU A 34 -13.00 -6.87 13.39
C GLU A 34 -12.64 -8.34 13.57
N PHE A 35 -13.35 -9.22 12.86
CA PHE A 35 -13.16 -10.66 12.91
C PHE A 35 -12.56 -11.21 11.60
N ARG A 36 -12.60 -10.43 10.51
CA ARG A 36 -12.04 -10.79 9.20
C ARG A 36 -10.55 -10.49 9.14
N GLN A 37 -9.76 -11.55 9.22
CA GLN A 37 -8.29 -11.48 9.18
C GLN A 37 -7.74 -10.95 7.86
N ASN A 38 -8.45 -11.21 6.76
CA ASN A 38 -8.05 -10.84 5.41
C ASN A 38 -8.49 -9.43 4.99
N ARG A 39 -9.10 -8.64 5.89
CA ARG A 39 -9.49 -7.26 5.59
C ARG A 39 -8.25 -6.44 5.22
N ASN A 40 -8.36 -5.67 4.14
CA ASN A 40 -7.36 -4.66 3.82
C ASN A 40 -7.56 -3.44 4.73
N VAL A 41 -6.45 -2.97 5.28
CA VAL A 41 -6.38 -1.82 6.19
C VAL A 41 -5.26 -0.90 5.76
N ASP A 42 -5.40 0.35 6.18
CA ASP A 42 -4.48 1.45 5.92
C ASP A 42 -4.60 2.41 7.10
N SER A 43 -3.51 2.68 7.80
CA SER A 43 -3.50 3.52 8.99
C SER A 43 -3.67 5.01 8.72
N GLN A 44 -3.57 5.46 7.46
CA GLN A 44 -3.86 6.84 7.07
C GLN A 44 -5.36 7.14 7.09
N ILE A 45 -6.21 6.11 6.95
CA ILE A 45 -7.67 6.25 6.92
C ILE A 45 -8.39 5.44 8.03
N HIS A 46 -7.74 4.44 8.61
CA HIS A 46 -8.30 3.58 9.65
C HIS A 46 -7.50 3.67 10.95
N LYS A 47 -8.18 3.76 12.09
CA LYS A 47 -7.58 3.56 13.42
C LYS A 47 -7.54 2.07 13.75
N ILE A 48 -6.38 1.45 13.53
CA ILE A 48 -6.18 0.01 13.76
C ILE A 48 -5.63 -0.22 15.16
N MET A 49 -6.39 -0.93 15.99
CA MET A 49 -6.00 -1.24 17.37
C MET A 49 -5.98 -2.75 17.61
N VAL A 50 -4.88 -3.25 18.18
CA VAL A 50 -4.70 -4.67 18.52
C VAL A 50 -4.16 -4.76 19.93
N ASN A 51 -4.90 -5.41 20.84
CA ASN A 51 -4.52 -5.57 22.24
C ASN A 51 -4.11 -4.21 22.89
N ASN A 52 -4.95 -3.18 22.70
CA ASN A 52 -4.74 -1.81 23.16
C ASN A 52 -3.50 -1.09 22.57
N GLN A 53 -2.86 -1.64 21.55
CA GLN A 53 -1.77 -1.00 20.82
C GLN A 53 -2.27 -0.53 19.45
N VAL A 54 -1.91 0.70 19.07
CA VAL A 54 -2.19 1.22 17.72
C VAL A 54 -1.15 0.65 16.75
N LEU A 55 -1.62 0.09 15.64
CA LEU A 55 -0.75 -0.41 14.57
C LEU A 55 -0.78 0.54 13.38
N PHE A 56 0.41 0.87 12.87
CA PHE A 56 0.60 1.67 11.68
C PHE A 56 1.00 0.78 10.52
N THR A 57 0.36 1.01 9.39
CA THR A 57 0.76 0.45 8.10
C THR A 57 1.87 1.34 7.49
N ASN A 58 2.53 0.85 6.44
CA ASN A 58 3.70 1.52 5.86
C ASN A 58 3.44 1.96 4.41
N GLU A 59 2.17 2.10 4.02
CA GLU A 59 1.82 2.53 2.67
C GLU A 59 2.16 4.00 2.48
N VAL A 60 2.69 4.31 1.30
CA VAL A 60 2.96 5.67 0.84
C VAL A 60 2.15 5.94 -0.41
N TYR A 61 1.80 7.21 -0.62
CA TYR A 61 1.05 7.68 -1.78
C TYR A 61 1.69 8.95 -2.29
N TYR A 62 2.29 8.88 -3.49
CA TYR A 62 2.90 10.03 -4.15
C TYR A 62 2.10 10.40 -5.39
N LEU A 63 1.85 11.69 -5.56
CA LEU A 63 1.33 12.26 -6.79
C LEU A 63 2.51 12.87 -7.55
N LEU A 64 2.90 12.23 -8.64
CA LEU A 64 3.95 12.69 -9.53
C LEU A 64 3.30 13.45 -10.69
N ASP A 65 3.69 14.70 -10.88
CA ASP A 65 3.48 15.36 -12.17
C ASP A 65 4.58 14.88 -13.12
N LYS A 66 4.27 13.82 -13.89
CA LYS A 66 5.25 13.12 -14.72
C LYS A 66 5.70 14.04 -15.86
N PRO A 67 7.00 14.30 -16.01
CA PRO A 67 7.50 15.06 -17.16
C PRO A 67 7.46 14.24 -18.45
N VAL A 68 7.46 14.95 -19.58
CA VAL A 68 7.67 14.38 -20.92
C VAL A 68 9.09 13.81 -21.01
N GLY A 69 9.26 12.68 -21.70
CA GLY A 69 10.54 12.01 -21.91
C GLY A 69 10.85 10.87 -20.94
N VAL A 70 10.12 10.79 -19.81
CA VAL A 70 10.26 9.75 -18.78
C VAL A 70 9.33 8.57 -19.06
N VAL A 71 9.78 7.34 -18.83
CA VAL A 71 8.97 6.12 -19.04
C VAL A 71 8.32 5.63 -17.74
N THR A 72 7.09 5.13 -17.84
CA THR A 72 6.42 4.45 -16.71
C THR A 72 6.87 2.99 -16.63
N ALA A 73 8.00 2.74 -15.97
CA ALA A 73 8.60 1.41 -15.77
C ALA A 73 9.36 1.34 -14.43
N ASN A 74 9.57 0.13 -13.91
CA ASN A 74 10.38 -0.10 -12.70
C ASN A 74 11.88 0.05 -12.99
N SER A 75 12.31 -0.29 -14.20
CA SER A 75 13.67 -0.10 -14.69
C SER A 75 13.64 0.02 -16.22
N ASP A 76 14.58 0.79 -16.76
CA ASP A 76 14.81 0.92 -18.20
C ASP A 76 16.30 1.22 -18.43
N LEU A 77 16.88 0.70 -19.51
CA LEU A 77 18.32 0.87 -19.81
C LEU A 77 18.62 2.17 -20.56
N ASN A 78 17.64 2.70 -21.31
CA ASN A 78 17.82 3.78 -22.27
C ASN A 78 17.14 5.07 -21.82
N HIS A 79 16.14 4.98 -20.94
CA HIS A 79 15.32 6.11 -20.52
C HIS A 79 15.25 6.24 -19.00
N GLN A 80 15.09 7.47 -18.52
CA GLN A 80 14.74 7.72 -17.14
C GLN A 80 13.34 7.18 -16.85
N THR A 81 13.18 6.57 -15.68
CA THR A 81 11.91 6.04 -15.19
C THR A 81 11.24 7.02 -14.25
N VAL A 82 9.94 6.84 -14.03
CA VAL A 82 9.16 7.61 -13.04
C VAL A 82 9.75 7.55 -11.63
N PHE A 83 10.48 6.48 -11.28
CA PHE A 83 11.14 6.34 -9.98
C PHE A 83 12.48 7.07 -9.89
N ASP A 84 13.06 7.49 -11.02
CA ASP A 84 14.26 8.32 -11.03
C ASP A 84 13.93 9.80 -10.80
N CYS A 85 12.65 10.18 -10.87
CA CYS A 85 12.16 11.49 -10.47
C CYS A 85 12.02 11.66 -8.95
N LEU A 86 12.11 10.57 -8.17
CA LEU A 86 11.95 10.59 -6.72
C LEU A 86 13.27 10.91 -6.01
N THR A 87 13.18 11.53 -4.84
CA THR A 87 14.34 11.68 -3.97
C THR A 87 14.81 10.30 -3.46
N PRO A 88 16.10 10.13 -3.08
CA PRO A 88 16.58 8.86 -2.53
C PRO A 88 15.80 8.38 -1.29
N THR A 89 15.23 9.30 -0.51
CA THR A 89 14.42 8.96 0.67
C THR A 89 13.02 8.48 0.31
N ASP A 90 12.47 8.94 -0.83
CA ASP A 90 11.11 8.59 -1.26
C ASP A 90 11.11 7.35 -2.16
N LYS A 91 12.25 7.00 -2.76
CA LYS A 91 12.42 5.86 -3.67
C LYS A 91 12.47 4.53 -2.91
N LEU A 92 11.31 4.04 -2.47
CA LEU A 92 11.18 2.73 -1.84
C LEU A 92 11.16 1.60 -2.90
N ASP A 93 11.74 0.45 -2.56
CA ASP A 93 11.84 -0.72 -3.45
C ASP A 93 10.49 -1.34 -3.84
N ASP A 94 9.45 -1.13 -3.04
CA ASP A 94 8.11 -1.71 -3.20
C ASP A 94 7.10 -0.77 -3.86
N LEU A 95 7.54 0.39 -4.36
CA LEU A 95 6.68 1.32 -5.08
C LEU A 95 6.24 0.78 -6.44
N SER A 96 5.04 1.19 -6.84
CA SER A 96 4.46 0.86 -8.15
C SER A 96 3.65 2.03 -8.67
N ALA A 97 3.65 2.22 -9.99
CA ALA A 97 2.79 3.18 -10.65
C ALA A 97 1.36 2.63 -10.77
N VAL A 98 0.37 3.44 -10.41
CA VAL A 98 -1.04 3.18 -10.67
C VAL A 98 -1.34 3.65 -12.09
N GLY A 99 -1.17 2.74 -13.03
CA GLY A 99 -1.42 2.98 -14.45
C GLY A 99 -0.15 3.40 -15.16
N ARG A 100 -0.32 3.82 -16.42
CA ARG A 100 0.79 4.18 -17.29
C ARG A 100 0.46 5.44 -18.06
N LEU A 101 1.44 6.33 -18.11
CA LEU A 101 1.51 7.38 -19.11
C LEU A 101 2.63 7.03 -20.09
N ASP A 102 2.38 7.28 -21.37
CA ASP A 102 3.38 7.10 -22.41
C ASP A 102 4.55 8.07 -22.22
N ARG A 103 5.68 7.77 -22.87
CA ARG A 103 6.92 8.51 -22.68
C ARG A 103 6.75 10.00 -22.99
N ASP A 104 6.03 10.31 -24.06
CA ASP A 104 5.74 11.66 -24.54
C ASP A 104 4.54 12.32 -23.85
N THR A 105 3.85 11.62 -22.95
CA THR A 105 2.72 12.14 -22.17
C THR A 105 3.20 12.71 -20.83
N SER A 106 2.70 13.88 -20.45
CA SER A 106 2.89 14.46 -19.11
C SER A 106 1.61 14.41 -18.28
N GLY A 107 1.75 14.65 -16.98
CA GLY A 107 0.62 14.83 -16.08
C GLY A 107 0.61 13.88 -14.90
N LEU A 108 -0.54 13.83 -14.23
CA LEU A 108 -0.69 13.16 -12.95
C LEU A 108 -0.50 11.64 -13.04
N LEU A 109 0.44 11.13 -12.25
CA LEU A 109 0.68 9.71 -12.04
C LEU A 109 0.76 9.41 -10.54
N LEU A 110 -0.04 8.46 -10.07
CA LEU A 110 0.00 8.00 -8.68
C LEU A 110 1.05 6.90 -8.53
N LEU A 111 1.96 7.04 -7.57
CA LEU A 111 2.90 6.00 -7.16
C LEU A 111 2.58 5.56 -5.73
N THR A 112 2.53 4.25 -5.50
CA THR A 112 2.24 3.68 -4.18
C THR A 112 2.79 2.27 -4.04
N ASN A 113 3.11 1.85 -2.82
CA ASN A 113 3.38 0.45 -2.47
C ASN A 113 2.11 -0.29 -1.98
N ASN A 114 0.94 0.36 -2.03
CA ASN A 114 -0.34 -0.30 -1.81
C ASN A 114 -0.74 -1.14 -3.03
N GLY A 115 -0.19 -2.36 -3.12
CA GLY A 115 -0.45 -3.26 -4.25
C GLY A 115 -1.92 -3.63 -4.44
N GLN A 116 -2.74 -3.63 -3.38
CA GLN A 116 -4.18 -3.86 -3.52
C GLN A 116 -4.86 -2.70 -4.25
N LEU A 117 -4.50 -1.46 -3.92
CA LEU A 117 -5.03 -0.28 -4.58
C LEU A 117 -4.61 -0.23 -6.06
N VAL A 118 -3.33 -0.54 -6.35
CA VAL A 118 -2.82 -0.66 -7.72
C VAL A 118 -3.64 -1.69 -8.51
N TYR A 119 -3.86 -2.88 -7.93
CA TYR A 119 -4.72 -3.89 -8.52
C TYR A 119 -6.13 -3.33 -8.75
N ASP A 120 -6.79 -2.83 -7.72
CA ASP A 120 -8.19 -2.40 -7.80
C ASP A 120 -8.44 -1.30 -8.84
N LEU A 121 -7.55 -0.31 -8.94
CA LEU A 121 -7.67 0.81 -9.88
C LEU A 121 -7.33 0.44 -11.33
N LEU A 122 -6.52 -0.60 -11.54
CA LEU A 122 -6.14 -1.06 -12.87
C LEU A 122 -7.00 -2.20 -13.41
N HIS A 123 -7.94 -2.70 -12.61
CA HIS A 123 -8.85 -3.75 -13.06
C HIS A 123 -9.97 -3.16 -13.94
N PRO A 124 -10.02 -3.48 -15.25
CA PRO A 124 -10.94 -2.83 -16.18
C PRO A 124 -12.42 -3.17 -15.95
N VAL A 125 -12.75 -4.18 -15.12
CA VAL A 125 -14.11 -4.73 -14.99
C VAL A 125 -14.69 -4.59 -13.58
N LYS A 126 -14.14 -3.74 -12.72
CA LYS A 126 -14.81 -3.39 -11.45
C LYS A 126 -15.81 -2.27 -11.68
N LYS A 127 -17.07 -2.66 -11.95
CA LYS A 127 -18.25 -1.81 -11.72
C LYS A 127 -18.69 -1.90 -10.27
#